data_AF-A0A950ARK7-F1
#
_entry.id   AF-A0A950ARK7-F1
#
_cell.length_a   1.000
_cell.length_b   1.000
_cell.length_c   1.000
_cell.angle_alpha   90.00
_cell.angle_beta   90.00
_cell.angle_gamma   90.00
#
_symmetry.space_group_name_H-M   'P 1'
#
loop_
_entity.id
_entity.type
_entity.pdbx_description
1 polymer ?
#
loop_
_entity_poly.entity_id
_entity_poly.type
_entity_poly.pdbx_seq_one_letter_code
_entity_poly.pdbx_strand_id
1 'polypeptide(L)'
;MRRILATLAATCLVPVMALAQGESASDLLQRAREARATWDESFPGFTADLVILMDGEATKGKVRVSHEGEVDVDAPEGKAREWARGQLSSEVMHHLAGPSPFGSQAEFAEPAGDHPLGRLIRLSGDRLESSYRIQGDQIREINRTLRAEKFSIKVLLSARNAEGKDLPSVFTATFWDARTGALKRAETFHVTYVRVGRFDLPASRTQVVSEDKAAPVRRLELSNHRLTGRDDADSPASK
;
A
#
# COMPACT_ATOMS: atom_id res chain seq x y z
N MET A 1 68.85 -17.92 -42.48
CA MET A 1 67.80 -16.89 -42.48
C MET A 1 66.51 -17.48 -41.94
N ARG A 2 65.95 -16.88 -40.87
CA ARG A 2 64.51 -16.74 -40.50
C ARG A 2 63.65 -18.02 -40.34
N ARG A 3 62.80 -18.23 -39.31
CA ARG A 3 62.34 -17.46 -38.14
C ARG A 3 61.67 -18.47 -37.20
N ILE A 4 61.95 -18.42 -35.90
CA ILE A 4 61.22 -19.15 -34.84
C ILE A 4 59.99 -18.28 -34.48
N LEU A 5 58.77 -18.81 -34.64
CA LEU A 5 57.55 -18.18 -34.14
C LEU A 5 57.40 -18.53 -32.66
N ALA A 6 57.60 -17.54 -31.79
CA ALA A 6 57.21 -17.62 -30.38
C ALA A 6 55.76 -17.12 -30.26
N THR A 7 54.84 -18.03 -29.95
CA THR A 7 53.44 -17.70 -29.66
C THR A 7 53.37 -17.15 -28.24
N LEU A 8 53.23 -15.83 -28.10
CA LEU A 8 52.89 -15.19 -26.82
C LEU A 8 51.43 -15.55 -26.47
N ALA A 9 51.24 -16.33 -25.41
CA ALA A 9 49.94 -16.47 -24.77
C ALA A 9 49.66 -15.19 -23.96
N ALA A 10 48.82 -14.30 -24.49
CA ALA A 10 48.30 -13.17 -23.75
C ALA A 10 47.26 -13.68 -22.75
N THR A 11 47.62 -13.75 -21.48
CA THR A 11 46.68 -13.94 -20.37
C THR A 11 45.82 -12.69 -20.29
N CYS A 12 44.62 -12.73 -20.89
CA CYS A 12 43.55 -11.80 -20.57
C CYS A 12 43.17 -12.03 -19.10
N LEU A 13 43.75 -11.23 -18.18
CA LEU A 13 43.11 -10.99 -16.90
C LEU A 13 41.79 -10.30 -17.17
N VAL A 14 40.72 -11.07 -17.17
CA VAL A 14 39.37 -10.53 -17.03
C VAL A 14 39.35 -9.83 -15.67
N PRO A 15 39.04 -8.53 -15.59
CA PRO A 15 38.91 -7.90 -14.30
C PRO A 15 37.76 -8.62 -13.59
N VAL A 16 38.06 -9.20 -12.43
CA VAL A 16 37.02 -9.61 -11.49
C VAL A 16 36.26 -8.34 -11.17
N MET A 17 35.08 -8.21 -11.78
CA MET A 17 34.12 -7.17 -11.46
C MET A 17 33.93 -7.24 -9.95
N ALA A 18 34.32 -6.19 -9.24
CA ALA A 18 34.03 -6.06 -7.83
C ALA A 18 32.53 -6.30 -7.66
N LEU A 19 32.17 -7.34 -6.90
CA LEU A 19 30.79 -7.55 -6.47
C LEU A 19 30.32 -6.21 -5.89
N ALA A 20 29.28 -5.64 -6.50
CA ALA A 20 28.59 -4.51 -5.90
C ALA A 20 28.34 -4.86 -4.43
N GLN A 21 28.69 -3.94 -3.53
CA GLN A 21 28.31 -4.08 -2.13
C GLN A 21 26.82 -4.45 -2.10
N GLY A 22 26.48 -5.58 -1.47
CA GLY A 22 25.12 -6.09 -1.48
C GLY A 22 24.17 -5.02 -0.95
N GLU A 23 23.08 -4.79 -1.68
CA GLU A 23 22.02 -3.86 -1.28
C GLU A 23 21.62 -4.11 0.18
N SER A 24 21.55 -3.05 0.99
CA SER A 24 21.12 -3.19 2.39
C SER A 24 19.61 -3.38 2.47
N ALA A 25 19.11 -3.96 3.58
CA ALA A 25 17.67 -4.06 3.81
C ALA A 25 16.98 -2.68 3.88
N SER A 26 17.71 -1.64 4.31
CA SER A 26 17.23 -0.25 4.32
C SER A 26 17.07 0.30 2.90
N ASP A 27 18.03 0.03 2.00
CA ASP A 27 17.96 0.45 0.59
C ASP A 27 16.79 -0.25 -0.13
N LEU A 28 16.64 -1.56 0.10
CA LEU A 28 15.53 -2.35 -0.43
C LEU A 28 14.17 -1.81 0.05
N LEU A 29 14.04 -1.48 1.34
CA LEU A 29 12.83 -0.87 1.89
C LEU A 29 12.56 0.51 1.30
N GLN A 30 13.59 1.33 1.13
CA GLN A 30 13.47 2.67 0.57
C GLN A 30 12.95 2.61 -0.88
N ARG A 31 13.57 1.80 -1.74
CA ARG A 31 13.10 1.56 -3.11
C ARG A 31 11.65 1.09 -3.14
N ALA A 32 11.31 0.12 -2.30
CA ALA A 32 9.95 -0.42 -2.28
C ALA A 32 8.91 0.62 -1.81
N ARG A 33 9.31 1.58 -0.98
CA ARG A 33 8.45 2.70 -0.58
C ARG A 33 8.27 3.71 -1.71
N GLU A 34 9.34 4.03 -2.44
CA GLU A 34 9.35 4.97 -3.58
C GLU A 34 8.58 4.45 -4.80
N ALA A 35 8.56 3.13 -4.97
CA ALA A 35 7.82 2.45 -6.02
C ALA A 35 6.29 2.52 -5.85
N ARG A 36 5.78 2.91 -4.68
CA ARG A 36 4.34 3.06 -4.45
C ARG A 36 3.79 4.33 -5.09
N ALA A 37 2.61 4.23 -5.67
CA ALA A 37 1.86 5.39 -6.14
C ALA A 37 1.27 6.15 -4.94
N THR A 38 1.83 7.32 -4.65
CA THR A 38 1.39 8.23 -3.58
C THR A 38 0.97 9.57 -4.17
N TRP A 39 0.14 10.29 -3.43
CA TRP A 39 -0.23 11.67 -3.67
C TRP A 39 0.82 12.58 -3.05
N ASP A 40 1.56 13.30 -3.89
CA ASP A 40 2.58 14.25 -3.44
C ASP A 40 1.95 15.54 -2.86
N GLU A 41 2.78 16.49 -2.43
CA GLU A 41 2.35 17.78 -1.85
C GLU A 41 1.50 18.64 -2.81
N SER A 42 1.45 18.29 -4.11
CA SER A 42 0.61 18.97 -5.09
C SER A 42 -0.82 18.42 -5.15
N PHE A 43 -1.13 17.35 -4.41
CA PHE A 43 -2.48 16.81 -4.31
C PHE A 43 -3.44 17.85 -3.73
N PRO A 44 -4.48 18.26 -4.49
CA PRO A 44 -5.32 19.37 -4.07
C PRO A 44 -6.59 18.93 -3.35
N GLY A 45 -6.77 17.63 -3.13
CA GLY A 45 -8.04 17.03 -2.72
C GLY A 45 -8.92 16.61 -3.90
N PHE A 46 -10.06 15.98 -3.61
CA PHE A 46 -11.08 15.65 -4.61
C PHE A 46 -12.48 15.55 -4.02
N THR A 47 -13.48 15.59 -4.90
CA THR A 47 -14.86 15.21 -4.61
C THR A 47 -15.31 14.08 -5.53
N ALA A 48 -16.27 13.28 -5.10
CA ALA A 48 -16.92 12.27 -5.92
C ALA A 48 -18.34 11.98 -5.40
N ASP A 49 -19.20 11.47 -6.28
CA ASP A 49 -20.47 10.86 -5.87
C ASP A 49 -20.18 9.46 -5.30
N LEU A 50 -20.89 9.08 -4.24
CA LEU A 50 -20.67 7.85 -3.47
C LEU A 50 -21.92 6.97 -3.50
N VAL A 51 -21.71 5.68 -3.73
CA VAL A 51 -22.69 4.62 -3.48
C VAL A 51 -22.08 3.61 -2.51
N ILE A 52 -22.80 3.30 -1.43
CA ILE A 52 -22.42 2.31 -0.42
C ILE A 52 -23.40 1.15 -0.52
N LEU A 53 -22.86 -0.06 -0.65
CA LEU A 53 -23.60 -1.32 -0.67
C LEU A 53 -23.27 -2.09 0.61
N MET A 54 -24.27 -2.25 1.48
CA MET A 54 -24.13 -2.90 2.78
C MET A 54 -25.41 -3.66 3.12
N ASP A 55 -25.27 -4.92 3.52
CA ASP A 55 -26.39 -5.76 4.00
C ASP A 55 -27.60 -5.84 3.04
N GLY A 56 -27.33 -5.77 1.73
CA GLY A 56 -28.36 -5.81 0.68
C GLY A 56 -28.99 -4.45 0.35
N GLU A 57 -28.59 -3.38 1.02
CA GLU A 57 -29.10 -2.03 0.81
C GLU A 57 -28.06 -1.12 0.12
N ALA A 58 -28.57 -0.12 -0.61
CA ALA A 58 -27.77 0.89 -1.28
C ALA A 58 -28.01 2.28 -0.65
N THR A 59 -26.95 2.90 -0.13
CA THR A 59 -26.97 4.27 0.39
C THR A 59 -26.19 5.18 -0.56
N LYS A 60 -26.83 6.27 -1.02
CA LYS A 60 -26.18 7.28 -1.86
C LYS A 60 -25.65 8.42 -1.00
N GLY A 61 -24.57 9.05 -1.47
CA GLY A 61 -23.97 10.20 -0.83
C GLY A 61 -22.93 10.88 -1.71
N LYS A 62 -22.08 11.68 -1.09
CA LYS A 62 -20.91 12.33 -1.69
C LYS A 62 -19.73 12.19 -0.75
N VAL A 63 -18.53 12.22 -1.32
CA VAL A 63 -17.28 12.30 -0.56
C VAL A 63 -16.54 13.58 -0.95
N ARG A 64 -15.92 14.21 0.04
CA ARG A 64 -14.85 15.19 -0.14
C ARG A 64 -13.61 14.71 0.60
N VAL A 65 -12.47 14.79 -0.07
CA VAL A 65 -11.16 14.58 0.51
C VAL A 65 -10.37 15.88 0.38
N SER A 66 -9.90 16.45 1.50
CA SER A 66 -9.09 17.66 1.49
C SER A 66 -7.67 17.39 0.98
N HIS A 67 -6.87 18.44 0.78
CA HIS A 67 -5.47 18.30 0.38
C HIS A 67 -4.60 17.68 1.48
N GLU A 68 -4.98 17.83 2.75
CA GLU A 68 -4.40 17.17 3.92
C GLU A 68 -4.95 15.74 4.14
N GLY A 69 -5.89 15.32 3.30
CA GLY A 69 -6.55 14.02 3.37
C GLY A 69 -7.59 13.86 4.47
N GLU A 70 -8.18 14.97 4.93
CA GLU A 70 -9.41 14.88 5.73
C GLU A 70 -10.54 14.33 4.84
N VAL A 71 -11.26 13.32 5.35
CA VAL A 71 -12.36 12.69 4.64
C VAL A 71 -13.69 13.11 5.25
N ASP A 72 -14.51 13.78 4.44
CA ASP A 72 -15.91 14.06 4.72
C ASP A 72 -16.81 13.18 3.84
N VAL A 73 -17.78 12.55 4.47
CA VAL A 73 -18.78 11.70 3.80
C VAL A 73 -20.14 12.29 4.10
N ASP A 74 -20.78 12.82 3.07
CA ASP A 74 -22.14 13.34 3.10
C ASP A 74 -23.10 12.24 2.65
N ALA A 75 -23.69 11.54 3.62
CA ALA A 75 -24.65 10.46 3.44
C ALA A 75 -25.57 10.39 4.68
N PRO A 76 -26.73 9.73 4.61
CA PRO A 76 -27.55 9.46 5.79
C PRO A 76 -26.73 8.86 6.95
N GLU A 77 -26.97 9.36 8.17
CA GLU A 77 -26.31 8.87 9.38
C GLU A 77 -26.55 7.38 9.59
N GLY A 78 -25.52 6.67 10.04
CA GLY A 78 -25.60 5.25 10.38
C GLY A 78 -24.38 4.44 9.94
N LYS A 79 -24.49 3.12 10.11
CA LYS A 79 -23.39 2.16 9.90
C LYS A 79 -22.76 2.24 8.51
N ALA A 80 -23.57 2.48 7.47
CA ALA A 80 -23.09 2.61 6.10
C ALA A 80 -22.11 3.79 5.95
N ARG A 81 -22.49 4.97 6.47
CA ARG A 81 -21.65 6.17 6.45
C ARG A 81 -20.38 6.01 7.28
N GLU A 82 -20.51 5.49 8.50
CA GLU A 82 -19.36 5.26 9.39
C GLU A 82 -18.34 4.30 8.77
N TRP A 83 -18.83 3.20 8.18
CA TRP A 83 -18.01 2.24 7.47
C TRP A 83 -17.31 2.88 6.27
N ALA A 84 -18.05 3.59 5.41
CA ALA A 84 -17.48 4.25 4.23
C ALA A 84 -16.42 5.27 4.62
N ARG A 85 -16.67 6.10 5.65
CA ARG A 85 -15.71 7.06 6.18
C ARG A 85 -14.44 6.35 6.65
N GLY A 86 -14.56 5.29 7.45
CA GLY A 86 -13.41 4.53 7.94
C GLY A 86 -12.57 3.91 6.80
N GLN A 87 -13.23 3.33 5.80
CA GLN A 87 -12.55 2.75 4.63
C GLN A 87 -11.80 3.81 3.82
N LEU A 88 -12.46 4.93 3.50
CA LEU A 88 -11.89 6.01 2.72
C LEU A 88 -10.76 6.71 3.47
N SER A 89 -10.91 6.99 4.78
CA SER A 89 -9.83 7.54 5.60
C SER A 89 -8.60 6.64 5.63
N SER A 90 -8.80 5.31 5.75
CA SER A 90 -7.68 4.37 5.70
C SER A 90 -6.96 4.38 4.35
N GLU A 91 -7.71 4.45 3.24
CA GLU A 91 -7.14 4.47 1.90
C GLU A 91 -6.39 5.78 1.61
N VAL A 92 -7.00 6.92 1.93
CA VAL A 92 -6.40 8.25 1.81
C VAL A 92 -5.09 8.33 2.59
N MET A 93 -5.07 7.87 3.84
CA MET A 93 -3.84 7.84 4.65
C MET A 93 -2.71 7.02 4.01
N HIS A 94 -3.03 5.95 3.27
CA HIS A 94 -2.02 5.15 2.58
C HIS A 94 -1.51 5.78 1.29
N HIS A 95 -2.33 6.62 0.64
CA HIS A 95 -1.94 7.34 -0.57
C HIS A 95 -1.19 8.63 -0.28
N LEU A 96 -1.49 9.35 0.79
CA LEU A 96 -0.75 10.57 1.15
C LEU A 96 0.75 10.28 1.26
N ALA A 97 1.54 11.04 0.52
CA ALA A 97 2.98 11.07 0.70
C ALA A 97 3.28 11.67 2.07
N GLY A 98 3.92 10.88 2.93
CA GLY A 98 4.40 11.35 4.21
C GLY A 98 5.65 10.56 4.61
N PRO A 99 6.55 11.16 5.41
CA PRO A 99 7.62 10.40 6.01
C PRO A 99 7.00 9.22 6.75
N SER A 100 7.52 8.00 6.51
CA SER A 100 7.15 6.87 7.36
C SER A 100 7.42 7.27 8.81
N PRO A 101 6.43 7.26 9.71
CA PRO A 101 6.66 7.57 11.12
C PRO A 101 7.51 6.50 11.82
N PHE A 102 7.80 5.40 11.12
CA PHE A 102 8.66 4.30 11.56
C PHE A 102 10.07 4.48 11.01
N GLY A 103 11.05 4.29 11.89
CA GLY A 103 12.48 4.50 11.63
C GLY A 103 13.00 3.79 10.37
N SER A 104 14.12 4.28 9.87
CA SER A 104 14.74 3.84 8.61
C SER A 104 15.67 2.63 8.75
N GLN A 105 15.98 2.17 9.97
CA GLN A 105 16.86 1.03 10.14
C GLN A 105 16.11 -0.27 9.91
N ALA A 106 16.48 -0.98 8.84
CA ALA A 106 15.99 -2.30 8.51
C ALA A 106 17.13 -3.30 8.38
N GLU A 107 16.86 -4.55 8.75
CA GLU A 107 17.78 -5.67 8.66
C GLU A 107 17.10 -6.85 7.95
N PHE A 108 17.87 -7.64 7.20
CA PHE A 108 17.37 -8.90 6.66
C PHE A 108 17.14 -9.88 7.82
N ALA A 109 15.92 -10.37 7.95
CA ALA A 109 15.53 -11.25 9.06
C ALA A 109 15.57 -12.75 8.69
N GLU A 110 16.00 -13.07 7.47
CA GLU A 110 16.19 -14.44 6.98
C GLU A 110 17.32 -14.52 5.94
N PRO A 111 17.96 -15.69 5.76
CA PRO A 111 18.87 -15.95 4.64
C PRO A 111 18.22 -15.68 3.28
N ALA A 112 19.03 -15.44 2.25
CA ALA A 112 18.50 -15.33 0.88
C ALA A 112 17.81 -16.63 0.45
N GLY A 113 16.70 -16.50 -0.28
CA GLY A 113 15.95 -17.64 -0.79
C GLY A 113 14.74 -17.20 -1.62
N ASP A 114 14.00 -18.20 -2.13
CA ASP A 114 12.93 -18.03 -3.12
C ASP A 114 11.53 -17.96 -2.49
N HIS A 115 11.41 -17.27 -1.34
CA HIS A 115 10.10 -17.08 -0.74
C HIS A 115 9.18 -16.36 -1.75
N PRO A 116 7.94 -16.83 -1.99
CA PRO A 116 7.08 -16.34 -3.07
C PRO A 116 6.69 -14.87 -2.94
N LEU A 117 6.80 -14.30 -1.73
CA LEU A 117 6.57 -12.88 -1.44
C LEU A 117 7.86 -12.06 -1.29
N GLY A 118 9.02 -12.65 -1.60
CA GLY A 118 10.32 -12.00 -1.56
C GLY A 118 10.97 -11.94 -0.17
N ARG A 119 12.02 -11.11 -0.06
CA ARG A 119 12.94 -11.06 1.08
C ARG A 119 12.26 -10.48 2.32
N LEU A 120 12.40 -11.18 3.46
CA LEU A 120 11.97 -10.66 4.75
C LEU A 120 12.96 -9.63 5.31
N ILE A 121 12.43 -8.47 5.64
CA ILE A 121 13.13 -7.43 6.40
C ILE A 121 12.38 -7.14 7.70
N ARG A 122 13.11 -6.74 8.73
CA ARG A 122 12.57 -6.31 10.02
C ARG A 122 13.07 -4.92 10.35
N LEU A 123 12.19 -4.08 10.88
CA LEU A 123 12.57 -2.75 11.36
C LEU A 123 13.08 -2.87 12.79
N SER A 124 14.15 -2.13 13.07
CA SER A 124 14.72 -2.00 14.41
C SER A 124 14.22 -0.70 15.06
N GLY A 125 13.83 -0.77 16.33
CA GLY A 125 13.40 0.40 17.12
C GLY A 125 12.02 0.95 16.79
N ASP A 126 11.21 0.25 16.00
CA ASP A 126 9.82 0.65 15.73
C ASP A 126 8.86 0.14 16.82
N ARG A 127 7.84 0.93 17.13
CA ARG A 127 6.86 0.59 18.20
C ARG A 127 5.87 -0.51 17.79
N LEU A 128 5.84 -0.88 16.52
CA LEU A 128 4.87 -1.83 15.96
C LEU A 128 5.50 -3.18 15.62
N GLU A 129 6.77 -3.40 15.95
CA GLU A 129 7.49 -4.64 15.61
C GLU A 129 7.39 -4.98 14.11
N SER A 130 7.52 -3.96 13.26
CA SER A 130 7.21 -4.08 11.84
C SER A 130 8.18 -5.01 11.12
N SER A 131 7.63 -5.87 10.28
CA SER A 131 8.40 -6.57 9.25
C SER A 131 7.69 -6.50 7.91
N TYR A 132 8.46 -6.61 6.85
CA TYR A 132 7.98 -6.56 5.47
C TYR A 132 8.56 -7.70 4.67
N ARG A 133 7.78 -8.23 3.71
CA ARG A 133 8.37 -8.98 2.60
C ARG A 133 8.34 -8.15 1.33
N ILE A 134 9.49 -8.07 0.67
CA ILE A 134 9.68 -7.26 -0.54
C ILE A 134 10.09 -8.16 -1.70
N GLN A 135 9.31 -8.12 -2.79
CA GLN A 135 9.56 -8.83 -4.04
C GLN A 135 9.87 -7.82 -5.14
N GLY A 136 11.12 -7.78 -5.62
CA GLY A 136 11.58 -6.69 -6.48
C GLY A 136 11.47 -5.37 -5.72
N ASP A 137 10.67 -4.43 -6.23
CA ASP A 137 10.35 -3.16 -5.58
C ASP A 137 8.96 -3.15 -4.91
N GLN A 138 8.28 -4.30 -4.81
CA GLN A 138 6.93 -4.36 -4.27
C GLN A 138 6.93 -4.82 -2.82
N ILE A 139 6.30 -4.05 -1.94
CA ILE A 139 5.92 -4.53 -0.61
C ILE A 139 4.76 -5.53 -0.78
N ARG A 140 5.04 -6.81 -0.53
CA ARG A 140 4.09 -7.92 -0.67
C ARG A 140 3.47 -8.36 0.64
N GLU A 141 4.17 -8.12 1.75
CA GLU A 141 3.69 -8.44 3.08
C GLU A 141 4.07 -7.34 4.07
N ILE A 142 3.16 -7.03 4.98
CA ILE A 142 3.38 -6.15 6.13
C ILE A 142 2.91 -6.89 7.37
N ASN A 143 3.75 -7.02 8.39
CA ASN A 143 3.34 -7.54 9.70
C ASN A 143 3.60 -6.49 10.77
N ARG A 144 2.64 -6.31 11.68
CA ARG A 144 2.74 -5.38 12.80
C ARG A 144 2.02 -5.92 14.03
N THR A 145 2.47 -5.50 15.19
CA THR A 145 1.84 -5.71 16.50
C THR A 145 1.43 -4.35 17.04
N LEU A 146 0.13 -4.14 17.28
CA LEU A 146 -0.41 -2.94 17.91
C LEU A 146 -1.18 -3.34 19.17
N ARG A 147 -0.63 -2.98 20.33
CA ARG A 147 -1.20 -3.30 21.65
C ARG A 147 -1.46 -4.81 21.78
N ALA A 148 -2.73 -5.22 21.87
CA ALA A 148 -3.14 -6.61 22.03
C ALA A 148 -3.49 -7.30 20.70
N GLU A 149 -3.27 -6.66 19.55
CA GLU A 149 -3.60 -7.22 18.24
C GLU A 149 -2.37 -7.27 17.34
N LYS A 150 -2.15 -8.42 16.71
CA LYS A 150 -1.19 -8.59 15.62
C LYS A 150 -1.95 -8.61 14.31
N PHE A 151 -1.41 -7.97 13.27
CA PHE A 151 -1.97 -8.06 11.94
C PHE A 151 -0.93 -8.27 10.86
N SER A 152 -1.36 -8.92 9.78
CA SER A 152 -0.59 -9.17 8.57
C SER A 152 -1.40 -8.71 7.37
N ILE A 153 -0.81 -7.89 6.50
CA ILE A 153 -1.39 -7.53 5.21
C ILE A 153 -0.57 -8.22 4.14
N LYS A 154 -1.22 -9.03 3.30
CA LYS A 154 -0.60 -9.68 2.14
C LYS A 154 -1.20 -9.12 0.85
N VAL A 155 -0.36 -8.53 0.02
CA VAL A 155 -0.74 -8.00 -1.30
C VAL A 155 -0.56 -9.10 -2.33
N LEU A 156 -1.65 -9.48 -2.98
CA LEU A 156 -1.72 -10.52 -4.00
C LEU A 156 -1.60 -9.93 -5.40
N LEU A 157 -2.32 -8.84 -5.67
CA LEU A 157 -2.29 -8.15 -6.96
C LEU A 157 -2.11 -6.66 -6.76
N SER A 158 -1.35 -6.06 -7.67
CA SER A 158 -1.17 -4.61 -7.77
C SER A 158 -1.41 -4.19 -9.21
N ALA A 159 -2.03 -3.02 -9.40
CA ALA A 159 -2.02 -2.32 -10.66
C ALA A 159 -0.74 -1.49 -10.78
N ARG A 160 -0.31 -1.21 -12.01
CA ARG A 160 0.71 -0.20 -12.31
C ARG A 160 0.04 1.04 -12.85
N ASN A 161 0.39 2.20 -12.32
CA ASN A 161 -0.12 3.47 -12.82
C ASN A 161 0.69 3.97 -14.05
N ALA A 162 0.35 5.15 -14.57
CA ALA A 162 0.99 5.70 -15.77
C ALA A 162 2.50 6.00 -15.58
N GLU A 163 2.95 6.22 -14.34
CA GLU A 163 4.36 6.42 -13.98
C GLU A 163 5.07 5.10 -13.63
N GLY A 164 4.40 3.96 -13.80
CA GLY A 164 4.95 2.64 -13.48
C GLY A 164 5.05 2.37 -11.98
N LYS A 165 4.29 3.09 -11.14
CA LYS A 165 4.24 2.90 -9.69
C LYS A 165 3.12 1.93 -9.26
N ASP A 166 3.31 1.30 -8.11
CA ASP A 166 2.43 0.28 -7.57
C ASP A 166 1.21 0.84 -6.85
N LEU A 167 0.05 0.31 -7.22
CA LEU A 167 -1.24 0.51 -6.57
C LEU A 167 -1.77 -0.86 -6.09
N PRO A 168 -1.84 -1.14 -4.78
CA PRO A 168 -2.39 -2.40 -4.28
C PRO A 168 -3.85 -2.59 -4.73
N SER A 169 -4.17 -3.69 -5.40
CA SER A 169 -5.52 -3.94 -5.92
C SER A 169 -6.22 -5.08 -5.20
N VAL A 170 -5.54 -6.18 -4.89
CA VAL A 170 -6.11 -7.29 -4.12
C VAL A 170 -5.19 -7.64 -2.98
N PHE A 171 -5.70 -7.59 -1.75
CA PHE A 171 -4.92 -7.89 -0.55
C PHE A 171 -5.80 -8.40 0.58
N THR A 172 -5.20 -9.13 1.52
CA THR A 172 -5.87 -9.61 2.73
C THR A 172 -5.18 -9.07 3.97
N ALA A 173 -5.95 -8.45 4.86
CA ALA A 173 -5.53 -8.10 6.21
C ALA A 173 -6.06 -9.16 7.19
N THR A 174 -5.16 -9.86 7.86
CA THR A 174 -5.52 -10.90 8.85
C THR A 174 -5.12 -10.42 10.23
N PHE A 175 -5.96 -10.66 11.23
CA PHE A 175 -5.82 -10.14 12.58
C PHE A 175 -5.90 -11.26 13.62
N TRP A 176 -4.99 -11.22 14.59
CA TRP A 176 -4.89 -12.20 15.67
C TRP A 176 -4.80 -11.51 17.02
N ASP A 177 -5.30 -12.17 18.06
CA ASP A 177 -5.00 -11.81 19.43
C ASP A 177 -3.50 -12.02 19.68
N ALA A 178 -2.78 -10.96 20.07
CA ALA A 178 -1.32 -10.99 20.18
C ALA A 178 -0.82 -11.90 21.31
N ARG A 179 -1.65 -12.17 22.33
CA ARG A 179 -1.28 -12.97 23.50
C ARG A 179 -1.49 -14.46 23.26
N THR A 180 -2.60 -14.82 22.63
CA THR A 180 -3.04 -16.22 22.46
C THR A 180 -2.72 -16.77 21.07
N GLY A 181 -2.49 -15.89 20.08
CA GLY A 181 -2.33 -16.27 18.69
C GLY A 181 -3.65 -16.67 18.02
N ALA A 182 -4.79 -16.55 18.69
CA ALA A 182 -6.09 -16.88 18.13
C ALA A 182 -6.43 -15.94 16.96
N LEU A 183 -6.82 -16.51 15.82
CA LEU A 183 -7.34 -15.76 14.68
C LEU A 183 -8.64 -15.06 15.09
N LYS A 184 -8.69 -13.73 14.90
CA LYS A 184 -9.89 -12.94 15.18
C LYS A 184 -10.74 -12.78 13.93
N ARG A 185 -10.12 -12.35 12.83
CA ARG A 185 -10.78 -12.15 11.54
C ARG A 185 -9.76 -12.04 10.40
N ALA A 186 -10.22 -12.25 9.18
CA ALA A 186 -9.53 -11.89 7.96
C ALA A 186 -10.42 -10.96 7.13
N GLU A 187 -9.81 -9.96 6.50
CA GLU A 187 -10.49 -8.99 5.65
C GLU A 187 -9.81 -9.00 4.29
N THR A 188 -10.53 -9.38 3.24
CA THR A 188 -10.03 -9.34 1.87
C THR A 188 -10.59 -8.12 1.15
N PHE A 189 -9.72 -7.42 0.47
CA PHE A 189 -10.03 -6.21 -0.27
C PHE A 189 -9.81 -6.41 -1.75
N HIS A 190 -10.73 -5.87 -2.54
CA HIS A 190 -10.52 -5.58 -3.95
C HIS A 190 -10.75 -4.09 -4.19
N VAL A 191 -9.72 -3.41 -4.65
CA VAL A 191 -9.68 -1.96 -4.89
C VAL A 191 -9.39 -1.70 -6.37
N THR A 192 -10.13 -0.76 -6.94
CA THR A 192 -9.91 -0.25 -8.29
C THR A 192 -9.70 1.27 -8.24
N TYR A 193 -8.98 1.79 -9.22
CA TYR A 193 -8.60 3.20 -9.28
C TYR A 193 -9.09 3.86 -10.57
N VAL A 194 -9.28 5.17 -10.52
CA VAL A 194 -9.47 6.03 -11.70
C VAL A 194 -8.44 7.14 -11.69
N ARG A 195 -7.83 7.40 -12.84
CA ARG A 195 -6.88 8.51 -13.00
C ARG A 195 -7.64 9.82 -13.25
N VAL A 196 -7.38 10.84 -12.43
CA VAL A 196 -7.88 12.21 -12.64
C VAL A 196 -6.71 13.18 -12.56
N GLY A 197 -6.46 13.90 -13.66
CA GLY A 197 -5.22 14.64 -13.81
C GLY A 197 -4.01 13.71 -13.71
N ARG A 198 -3.17 13.91 -12.69
CA ARG A 198 -2.00 13.05 -12.40
C ARG A 198 -2.18 12.10 -11.21
N PHE A 199 -3.35 12.11 -10.57
CA PHE A 199 -3.60 11.35 -9.35
C PHE A 199 -4.47 10.13 -9.64
N ASP A 200 -4.05 8.97 -9.15
CA ASP A 200 -4.86 7.76 -9.13
C ASP A 200 -5.74 7.81 -7.87
N LEU A 201 -7.05 7.94 -8.06
CA LEU A 201 -8.05 8.09 -7.00
C LEU A 201 -8.84 6.78 -6.83
N PRO A 202 -9.36 6.47 -5.62
CA PRO A 202 -10.19 5.29 -5.41
C PRO A 202 -11.44 5.35 -6.28
N ALA A 203 -11.76 4.28 -6.99
CA ALA A 203 -12.97 4.16 -7.80
C ALA A 203 -13.96 3.16 -7.20
N SER A 204 -13.47 2.03 -6.69
CA SER A 204 -14.30 1.11 -5.93
C SER A 204 -13.46 0.36 -4.91
N ARG A 205 -14.11 -0.03 -3.81
CA ARG A 205 -13.50 -0.87 -2.77
C ARG A 205 -14.54 -1.85 -2.27
N THR A 206 -14.25 -3.13 -2.48
CA THR A 206 -15.02 -4.25 -1.92
C THR A 206 -14.25 -4.81 -0.73
N GLN A 207 -14.93 -5.01 0.40
CA GLN A 207 -14.41 -5.69 1.58
C GLN A 207 -15.22 -6.96 1.82
N VAL A 208 -14.53 -8.09 1.95
CA VAL A 208 -15.08 -9.35 2.42
C VAL A 208 -14.45 -9.63 3.78
N VAL A 209 -15.25 -9.65 4.84
CA VAL A 209 -14.78 -10.04 6.17
C VAL A 209 -15.04 -11.52 6.36
N SER A 210 -14.12 -12.24 6.96
CA SER A 210 -14.29 -13.61 7.43
C SER A 210 -14.04 -13.61 8.93
N GLU A 211 -15.10 -13.81 9.70
CA GLU A 211 -15.11 -13.86 11.15
C GLU A 211 -16.00 -15.00 11.64
N ASP A 212 -16.10 -15.22 12.95
CA ASP A 212 -16.86 -16.36 13.49
C ASP A 212 -18.31 -16.35 12.98
N LYS A 213 -18.67 -17.40 12.22
CA LYS A 213 -19.99 -17.68 11.64
C LYS A 213 -20.56 -16.62 10.67
N ALA A 214 -19.77 -15.63 10.25
CA ALA A 214 -20.25 -14.58 9.35
C ALA A 214 -19.22 -14.23 8.27
N ALA A 215 -19.74 -13.84 7.10
CA ALA A 215 -18.91 -13.36 5.99
C ALA A 215 -19.52 -12.10 5.34
N PRO A 216 -19.65 -10.97 6.07
CA PRO A 216 -20.27 -9.79 5.52
C PRO A 216 -19.44 -9.23 4.35
N VAL A 217 -20.15 -8.85 3.29
CA VAL A 217 -19.57 -8.23 2.10
C VAL A 217 -20.12 -6.82 1.99
N ARG A 218 -19.22 -5.86 1.82
CA ARG A 218 -19.55 -4.43 1.69
C ARG A 218 -18.77 -3.84 0.54
N ARG A 219 -19.37 -2.86 -0.13
CA ARG A 219 -18.71 -2.18 -1.24
C ARG A 219 -19.01 -0.70 -1.22
N LEU A 220 -18.02 0.11 -1.54
CA LEU A 220 -18.22 1.50 -1.92
C LEU A 220 -17.80 1.69 -3.38
N GLU A 221 -18.50 2.57 -4.07
CA GLU A 221 -18.23 2.99 -5.43
C GLU A 221 -18.21 4.51 -5.48
N LEU A 222 -17.20 5.04 -6.15
CA LEU A 222 -17.03 6.46 -6.39
C LEU A 222 -17.16 6.74 -7.89
N SER A 223 -17.81 7.84 -8.22
CA SER A 223 -18.00 8.28 -9.60
C SER A 223 -17.98 9.81 -9.70
N ASN A 224 -17.89 10.33 -10.93
CA ASN A 224 -17.87 11.77 -11.18
C ASN A 224 -16.78 12.52 -10.40
N HIS A 225 -15.60 11.90 -10.28
CA HIS A 225 -14.46 12.45 -9.57
C HIS A 225 -14.04 13.82 -10.14
N ARG A 226 -13.81 14.79 -9.25
CA ARG A 226 -13.28 16.10 -9.57
C ARG A 226 -12.21 16.48 -8.55
N LEU A 227 -11.04 16.89 -9.03
CA LEU A 227 -10.05 17.52 -8.15
C LEU A 227 -10.63 18.84 -7.63
N THR A 228 -10.42 19.12 -6.35
CA THR A 228 -10.78 20.41 -5.76
C THR A 228 -9.69 21.44 -6.08
N GLY A 229 -10.03 22.72 -6.27
CA GLY A 229 -9.02 23.77 -6.18
C GLY A 229 -8.45 23.80 -4.76
N ARG A 230 -7.20 24.25 -4.59
CA ARG A 230 -6.58 24.37 -3.25
C ARG A 230 -7.41 25.27 -2.31
N ASP A 231 -8.21 26.18 -2.89
CA ASP A 231 -9.08 27.15 -2.19
C ASP A 231 -10.53 26.64 -1.96
N ASP A 232 -10.94 25.53 -2.58
CA ASP A 232 -12.30 24.97 -2.42
C ASP A 232 -12.45 24.13 -1.13
N ALA A 233 -11.33 23.85 -0.45
CA ALA A 233 -11.27 22.98 0.72
C ALA A 233 -11.94 23.58 1.98
N ASP A 234 -12.06 24.91 2.07
CA ASP A 234 -12.55 25.63 3.25
C ASP A 234 -14.07 25.92 3.25
N SER A 235 -14.81 25.53 2.22
CA SER A 235 -16.26 25.73 2.20
C SER A 235 -17.00 24.58 2.90
N PRO A 236 -17.55 24.73 4.12
CA PRO A 236 -18.30 23.66 4.76
C PRO A 236 -19.45 23.20 3.86
N ALA A 237 -19.68 21.88 3.81
CA ALA A 237 -20.89 21.33 3.19
C ALA A 237 -22.10 22.03 3.83
N SER A 238 -22.92 22.66 2.98
CA SER A 238 -24.11 23.38 3.43
C SER A 238 -24.99 22.44 4.25
N LYS A 239 -25.34 22.88 5.46
CA LYS A 239 -26.27 22.21 6.38
C LYS A 239 -27.65 22.01 5.74
#